data_AF-A0A093HIN9-F1
#
_entry.id   AF-A0A093HIN9-F1
#
_cell.length_a   1.000
_cell.length_b   1.000
_cell.length_c   1.000
_cell.angle_alpha   90.00
_cell.angle_beta   90.00
_cell.angle_gamma   90.00
#
_symmetry.space_group_name_H-M   'P 1'
#
loop_
_entity.id
_entity.type
_entity.pdbx_description
1 polymer ?
#
loop_
_entity_poly.entity_id
_entity_poly.type
_entity_poly.pdbx_seq_one_letter_code
_entity_poly.pdbx_strand_id
1 'polypeptide(L)'
;DINVVLRKLVCLLKPDKEITHTGDHMVIRTITSLRDYVMDFDLGVQFEEDLGPVDGRKCQTTVSWEGDQLVCKQLGEKRNRGWRHWLEGDRLHL
;
A
#
# COMPACT_ATOMS: atom_id res chain seq x y z
N ASP A 1 4.47 -5.44 16.88
CA ASP A 1 3.11 -5.93 16.61
C ASP A 1 2.11 -4.80 16.75
N ILE A 2 0.98 -4.86 16.03
CA ILE A 2 -0.08 -3.85 16.12
C ILE A 2 -0.91 -4.11 17.38
N ASN A 3 -1.06 -3.10 18.25
CA ASN A 3 -1.85 -3.18 19.48
C ASN A 3 -3.32 -3.55 19.18
N VAL A 4 -3.94 -4.36 20.05
CA VAL A 4 -5.34 -4.81 19.95
C VAL A 4 -6.34 -3.65 19.82
N VAL A 5 -6.12 -2.55 20.52
CA VAL A 5 -6.99 -1.36 20.44
C VAL A 5 -6.93 -0.74 19.04
N LEU A 6 -5.71 -0.55 18.52
CA LEU A 6 -5.51 -0.02 17.16
C LEU A 6 -6.11 -0.96 16.11
N ARG A 7 -5.93 -2.28 16.28
CA ARG A 7 -6.53 -3.29 15.39
C ARG A 7 -8.05 -3.18 15.33
N LYS A 8 -8.72 -3.04 16.48
CA LYS A 8 -10.18 -2.89 16.52
C LYS A 8 -10.63 -1.59 15.85
N LEU A 9 -9.88 -0.50 16.04
CA LEU A 9 -10.21 0.79 15.44
C LEU A 9 -10.09 0.74 13.91
N VAL A 10 -9.01 0.15 13.37
CA VAL A 10 -8.83 0.07 11.91
C VAL A 10 -9.88 -0.82 11.23
N CYS A 11 -10.44 -1.83 11.92
CA CYS A 11 -11.54 -2.63 11.40
C CYS A 11 -12.85 -1.85 11.23
N LEU A 12 -13.00 -0.69 11.86
CA LEU A 12 -14.17 0.18 11.71
C LEU A 12 -14.00 1.23 10.61
N LEU A 13 -12.78 1.39 10.08
CA LEU A 13 -12.49 2.34 9.02
C LEU A 13 -13.05 1.85 7.69
N LYS A 14 -13.48 2.80 6.86
CA LYS A 14 -13.84 2.58 5.46
C LYS A 14 -12.85 3.36 4.61
N PRO A 15 -11.71 2.75 4.24
CA PRO A 15 -10.68 3.44 3.50
C PRO A 15 -11.10 3.65 2.04
N ASP A 16 -10.92 4.86 1.53
CA ASP A 16 -11.00 5.16 0.11
C ASP A 16 -9.60 5.11 -0.51
N LYS A 17 -9.52 4.85 -1.82
CA LYS A 17 -8.26 4.84 -2.57
C LYS A 17 -8.34 5.80 -3.73
N GLU A 18 -7.41 6.75 -3.74
CA GLU A 18 -7.14 7.61 -4.88
C GLU A 18 -5.82 7.16 -5.51
N ILE A 19 -5.86 6.82 -6.79
CA ILE A 19 -4.70 6.35 -7.54
C ILE A 19 -4.49 7.28 -8.73
N THR A 20 -3.35 7.94 -8.76
CA THR A 20 -2.89 8.74 -9.90
C THR A 20 -1.75 8.00 -10.58
N HIS A 21 -1.86 7.77 -11.89
CA HIS A 21 -0.88 7.04 -12.68
C HIS A 21 -0.46 7.89 -13.88
N THR A 22 0.81 8.28 -13.91
CA THR A 22 1.38 9.16 -14.93
C THR A 22 2.65 8.54 -15.51
N GLY A 23 2.51 7.83 -16.63
CA GLY A 23 3.64 7.07 -17.21
C GLY A 23 4.09 5.99 -16.24
N ASP A 24 5.36 5.99 -15.86
CA ASP A 24 5.91 5.03 -14.89
C ASP A 24 5.78 5.48 -13.43
N HIS A 25 5.28 6.69 -13.20
CA HIS A 25 5.11 7.26 -11.87
C HIS A 25 3.70 7.02 -11.34
N MET A 26 3.56 6.53 -10.11
CA MET A 26 2.27 6.24 -9.49
C MET A 26 2.20 6.76 -8.05
N VAL A 27 1.08 7.40 -7.74
CA VAL A 27 0.75 7.86 -6.39
C VAL A 27 -0.52 7.15 -5.94
N ILE A 28 -0.44 6.41 -4.84
CA ILE A 28 -1.56 5.72 -4.19
C ILE A 28 -1.81 6.37 -2.83
N ARG A 29 -2.94 7.05 -2.69
CA ARG A 29 -3.39 7.62 -1.42
C ARG A 29 -4.53 6.77 -0.86
N THR A 30 -4.29 6.14 0.29
CA THR A 30 -5.32 5.49 1.10
C THR A 30 -5.85 6.50 2.11
N ILE A 31 -7.08 6.94 1.91
CA ILE A 31 -7.72 8.01 2.68
C ILE A 31 -8.56 7.35 3.77
N THR A 32 -8.36 7.77 5.03
CA THR A 32 -9.18 7.26 6.14
C THR A 32 -9.58 8.39 7.09
N SER A 33 -10.63 8.17 7.89
CA SER A 33 -11.05 9.15 8.90
C SER A 33 -10.05 9.35 10.04
N LEU A 34 -9.04 8.48 10.16
CA LEU A 34 -8.05 8.53 11.24
C LEU A 34 -6.73 9.13 10.77
N ARG A 35 -6.18 8.55 9.69
CA ARG A 35 -4.89 8.96 9.12
C ARG A 35 -4.77 8.48 7.69
N ASP A 36 -4.35 9.38 6.83
CA ASP A 36 -4.06 9.04 5.43
C ASP A 36 -2.69 8.39 5.30
N TYR A 37 -2.57 7.50 4.31
CA TYR A 37 -1.34 6.86 3.94
C TYR A 37 -1.08 7.09 2.45
N VAL A 38 0.08 7.65 2.12
CA VAL A 38 0.45 8.00 0.75
C VAL A 38 1.67 7.19 0.35
N MET A 39 1.57 6.50 -0.77
CA MET A 39 2.70 5.90 -1.49
C MET A 39 2.93 6.72 -2.76
N ASP A 40 4.16 7.14 -2.99
CA ASP A 40 4.59 7.94 -4.13
C ASP A 40 5.87 7.30 -4.66
N PHE A 41 5.80 6.67 -5.83
CA PHE A 41 6.86 5.79 -6.33
C PHE A 41 6.88 5.67 -7.84
N ASP A 42 8.05 5.30 -8.36
CA ASP A 42 8.21 4.87 -9.75
C ASP A 42 8.12 3.34 -9.86
N LEU A 43 7.42 2.86 -10.88
CA LEU A 43 7.24 1.44 -11.15
C LEU A 43 8.57 0.74 -11.43
N GLY A 44 8.79 -0.40 -10.78
CA GLY A 44 10.02 -1.20 -10.88
C GLY A 44 11.20 -0.65 -10.10
N VAL A 45 11.09 0.54 -9.50
CA VAL A 45 12.15 1.16 -8.71
C VAL A 45 11.95 0.84 -7.23
N GLN A 46 13.03 0.49 -6.54
CA GLN A 46 13.01 0.29 -5.09
C GLN A 46 13.06 1.64 -4.37
N PHE A 47 12.20 1.81 -3.36
CA PHE A 47 12.17 2.99 -2.51
C PHE A 47 12.04 2.60 -1.02
N GLU A 48 12.43 3.52 -0.14
CA GLU A 48 12.21 3.36 1.29
C GLU A 48 10.77 3.78 1.63
N GLU A 49 9.99 2.84 2.15
CA GLU A 49 8.61 3.05 2.58
C GLU A 49 8.56 3.20 4.10
N ASP A 50 8.12 4.36 4.58
CA ASP A 50 7.90 4.61 6.00
C ASP A 50 6.50 4.14 6.42
N LEU A 51 6.46 2.96 7.02
CA LEU A 51 5.26 2.33 7.59
C LEU A 51 5.11 2.68 9.08
N GLY A 52 5.81 3.70 9.57
CA GLY A 52 5.62 4.34 10.88
C GLY A 52 4.14 4.54 11.25
N PRO A 53 3.31 5.10 10.34
CA PRO A 53 1.88 5.30 10.57
C PRO A 53 1.05 4.01 10.72
N VAL A 54 1.54 2.88 10.22
CA VAL A 54 0.81 1.61 10.14
C VAL A 54 1.27 0.65 11.23
N ASP A 55 2.57 0.34 11.26
CA ASP A 55 3.16 -0.62 12.18
C ASP A 55 4.51 -0.22 12.78
N GLY A 56 4.95 1.03 12.59
CA GLY A 56 6.17 1.55 13.22
C GLY A 56 7.46 1.18 12.50
N ARG A 57 7.40 0.64 11.28
CA ARG A 57 8.54 0.04 10.57
C ARG A 57 8.91 0.82 9.31
N LYS A 58 10.11 0.53 8.80
CA LYS A 58 10.54 0.90 7.44
C LYS A 58 10.74 -0.35 6.61
N CYS A 59 10.42 -0.29 5.32
CA CYS A 59 10.63 -1.38 4.37
C CYS A 59 11.28 -0.85 3.10
N GLN A 60 12.01 -1.72 2.41
CA GLN A 60 12.45 -1.49 1.05
C GLN A 60 11.39 -2.07 0.12
N THR A 61 10.68 -1.19 -0.58
CA THR A 61 9.47 -1.54 -1.30
C THR A 61 9.67 -1.37 -2.78
N THR A 62 9.14 -2.32 -3.55
CA THR A 62 9.14 -2.27 -5.02
C THR A 62 7.77 -2.65 -5.51
N VAL A 63 7.21 -1.83 -6.40
CA VAL A 63 5.91 -2.05 -7.03
C VAL A 63 6.10 -2.21 -8.52
N SER A 64 5.53 -3.24 -9.11
CA SER A 64 5.69 -3.55 -10.54
C SER A 64 4.44 -4.23 -11.10
N TRP A 65 4.22 -4.11 -12.40
CA TRP A 65 3.20 -4.88 -13.11
C TRP A 65 3.65 -6.35 -13.30
N GLU A 66 2.79 -7.28 -12.91
CA GLU A 66 2.88 -8.72 -13.26
C GLU A 66 1.61 -9.08 -14.06
N GLY A 67 1.69 -8.94 -15.39
CA GLY A 67 0.50 -9.02 -16.26
C GLY A 67 -0.46 -7.86 -15.97
N ASP A 68 -1.72 -8.17 -15.73
CA ASP A 68 -2.77 -7.18 -15.41
C ASP A 68 -2.87 -6.88 -13.90
N GLN A 69 -1.89 -7.32 -13.10
CA GLN A 69 -1.85 -7.11 -11.66
C GLN A 69 -0.72 -6.17 -11.26
N LEU A 70 -1.02 -5.23 -10.39
CA LEU A 70 -0.02 -4.38 -9.75
C LEU A 70 0.46 -5.07 -8.48
N VAL A 71 1.72 -5.49 -8.45
CA VAL A 71 2.29 -6.30 -7.37
C VAL A 71 3.29 -5.48 -6.58
N CYS A 72 3.09 -5.42 -5.25
CA CYS A 72 3.99 -4.79 -4.32
C CYS A 72 4.72 -5.83 -3.46
N LYS A 73 6.04 -5.68 -3.37
CA LYS A 73 6.92 -6.50 -2.53
C LYS A 73 7.58 -5.57 -1.50
N GLN A 74 7.35 -5.86 -0.22
CA GLN A 74 7.89 -5.09 0.91
C GLN A 74 8.96 -5.93 1.61
N LEU A 75 10.23 -5.60 1.39
CA LEU A 75 11.36 -6.28 2.02
C LEU A 75 11.70 -5.59 3.34
N GLY A 76 11.70 -6.35 4.44
CA GLY A 76 12.02 -5.83 5.75
C GLY A 76 11.98 -6.92 6.82
N GLU A 77 11.68 -6.52 8.06
CA GLU A 77 11.62 -7.42 9.22
C GLU A 77 10.62 -8.58 9.04
N LYS A 78 9.52 -8.35 8.32
CA LYS A 78 8.49 -9.36 8.05
C LYS A 78 8.74 -10.00 6.68
N ARG A 79 8.92 -11.33 6.68
CA ARG A 79 9.02 -12.13 5.46
C ARG A 79 7.66 -12.19 4.76
N ASN A 80 7.68 -12.27 3.42
CA ASN A 80 6.48 -12.37 2.58
C ASN A 80 5.46 -11.24 2.78
N ARG A 81 5.93 -10.02 3.05
CA ARG A 81 5.08 -8.83 3.15
C ARG A 81 4.92 -8.20 1.76
N GLY A 82 3.70 -7.83 1.42
CA GLY A 82 3.36 -7.25 0.11
C GLY A 82 1.86 -7.30 -0.14
N TRP A 83 1.45 -6.84 -1.32
CA TRP A 83 0.05 -6.81 -1.73
C TRP A 83 -0.07 -6.92 -3.26
N ARG A 84 -1.29 -7.20 -3.75
CA ARG A 84 -1.60 -7.26 -5.18
C ARG A 84 -2.88 -6.49 -5.45
N HIS A 85 -2.83 -5.51 -6.35
CA HIS A 85 -4.00 -4.82 -6.85
C HIS A 85 -4.37 -5.36 -8.24
N TRP A 86 -5.66 -5.55 -8.51
CA TRP A 86 -6.17 -5.88 -9.83
C TRP A 86 -7.58 -5.31 -10.04
N LEU A 87 -7.99 -5.20 -11.29
CA LEU A 87 -9.30 -4.69 -11.67
C LEU A 87 -10.18 -5.83 -12.19
N GLU A 88 -11.44 -5.86 -11.74
CA GLU A 88 -12.50 -6.69 -12.31
C GLU A 88 -13.70 -5.78 -12.63
N GLY A 89 -13.81 -5.36 -13.89
CA GLY A 89 -14.81 -4.39 -14.31
C GLY A 89 -14.58 -3.02 -13.66
N ASP A 90 -15.54 -2.56 -12.88
CA ASP A 90 -15.51 -1.30 -12.11
C ASP A 90 -14.96 -1.47 -10.68
N ARG A 91 -14.49 -2.67 -10.32
CA ARG A 91 -14.02 -3.00 -8.97
C ARG A 91 -12.51 -3.07 -8.91
N LEU A 92 -11.95 -2.32 -7.95
CA LEU A 92 -10.55 -2.44 -7.55
C LEU A 92 -10.41 -3.43 -6.39
N HIS A 93 -9.67 -4.50 -6.61
CA HIS A 93 -9.35 -5.52 -5.62
C HIS A 93 -7.97 -5.29 -5.01
N LEU A 94 -7.79 -5.66 -3.73
CA LEU A 94 -6.55 -5.60 -2.96
C LEU A 94 -6.39 -6.86 -2.11
#